data_AF-A0A1P8JJ23-F1
#
_entry.id   AF-A0A1P8JJ23-F1
#
_cell.length_a   1.000
_cell.length_b   1.000
_cell.length_c   1.000
_cell.angle_alpha   90.00
_cell.angle_beta   90.00
_cell.angle_gamma   90.00
#
_symmetry.space_group_name_H-M   'P 1'
#
loop_
_entity.id
_entity.type
_entity.pdbx_description
1 polymer ?
#
loop_
_entity_poly.entity_id
_entity_poly.type
_entity_poly.pdbx_seq_one_letter_code
_entity_poly.pdbx_strand_id
1 'polypeptide(L)'
;MKNVYFLSDAHLGSLAIEHRRTQERRLVRFLDSIKDKAEAIYLLGDMFDFWDEYKHVVPKGFTRFLGKISELTDMGVEVHFFTGNHDVWTYGYLEEECGVILHRHGITIEIHDKVFYLAHGDGLGDPDPLFKILRKIFHNRACQRLLNFFHPWWGMQLGLGWAKKSRMKRPDGKELPFLGEDKEYLVQYTKKYMRTHKDVDYYVYGHRHIKLDLPLDGKARMFILGDWIWQFTYLVFDGEHTFLEDYVEGESKL
;
A
#
# COMPACT_ATOMS: atom_id res chain seq x y z
N MET A 1 5.28 -10.18 -23.01
CA MET A 1 5.14 -10.63 -21.62
C MET A 1 4.05 -9.79 -20.97
N LYS A 2 3.37 -10.32 -19.97
CA LYS A 2 2.49 -9.50 -19.13
C LYS A 2 3.36 -8.72 -18.13
N ASN A 3 2.84 -7.63 -17.61
CA ASN A 3 3.57 -6.71 -16.73
C ASN A 3 3.20 -6.98 -15.27
N VAL A 4 4.11 -6.63 -14.35
CA VAL A 4 3.85 -6.61 -12.91
C VAL A 4 3.73 -5.17 -12.44
N TYR A 5 2.66 -4.87 -11.69
CA TYR A 5 2.35 -3.52 -11.23
C TYR A 5 2.43 -3.42 -9.71
N PHE A 6 2.91 -2.28 -9.21
CA PHE A 6 3.00 -1.99 -7.78
C PHE A 6 2.38 -0.62 -7.48
N LEU A 7 1.55 -0.55 -6.45
CA LEU A 7 0.91 0.67 -5.98
C LEU A 7 0.61 0.56 -4.48
N SER A 8 0.41 1.69 -3.81
CA SER A 8 0.12 1.74 -2.38
C SER A 8 -0.62 3.02 -2.01
N ASP A 9 -0.94 3.17 -0.73
CA ASP A 9 -1.34 4.45 -0.14
C ASP A 9 -2.54 5.08 -0.88
N ALA A 10 -3.55 4.26 -1.18
CA ALA A 10 -4.80 4.76 -1.74
C ALA A 10 -5.69 5.41 -0.70
N HIS A 11 -5.61 5.00 0.56
CA HIS A 11 -6.37 5.59 1.67
C HIS A 11 -7.86 5.76 1.33
N LEU A 12 -8.44 4.74 0.69
CA LEU A 12 -9.85 4.78 0.30
C LEU A 12 -10.71 4.99 1.54
N GLY A 13 -11.64 5.94 1.46
CA GLY A 13 -12.60 6.22 2.53
C GLY A 13 -12.17 7.33 3.48
N SER A 14 -10.98 7.93 3.28
CA SER A 14 -10.44 8.95 4.17
C SER A 14 -11.38 10.13 4.41
N LEU A 15 -11.72 10.38 5.67
CA LEU A 15 -12.58 11.50 6.07
C LEU A 15 -11.89 12.87 5.93
N ALA A 16 -10.61 12.89 5.56
CA ALA A 16 -9.86 14.10 5.23
C ALA A 16 -9.91 14.44 3.73
N ILE A 17 -10.40 13.54 2.88
CA ILE A 17 -10.51 13.74 1.44
C ILE A 17 -11.96 14.09 1.10
N GLU A 18 -12.17 15.19 0.37
CA GLU A 18 -13.53 15.64 0.01
C GLU A 18 -14.16 14.72 -1.05
N HIS A 19 -13.42 14.43 -2.12
CA HIS A 19 -13.93 13.70 -3.29
C HIS A 19 -13.63 12.19 -3.27
N ARG A 20 -13.88 11.51 -2.14
CA ARG A 20 -13.58 10.07 -1.93
C ARG A 20 -14.07 9.14 -3.05
N ARG A 21 -15.26 9.41 -3.60
CA ARG A 21 -15.83 8.58 -4.68
C ARG A 21 -15.08 8.77 -6.00
N THR A 22 -14.60 9.97 -6.28
CA THR A 22 -13.80 10.25 -7.48
C THR A 22 -12.45 9.54 -7.38
N GLN A 23 -11.83 9.56 -6.20
CA GLN A 23 -10.60 8.84 -5.91
C GLN A 23 -10.74 7.33 -6.16
N GLU A 24 -11.77 6.69 -5.57
CA GLU A 24 -12.06 5.27 -5.80
C GLU A 24 -12.24 4.97 -7.30
N ARG A 25 -13.01 5.80 -8.02
CA ARG A 25 -13.24 5.62 -9.46
C ARG A 25 -11.96 5.75 -10.27
N ARG A 26 -11.07 6.67 -9.93
CA ARG A 26 -9.79 6.86 -10.61
C ARG A 26 -8.91 5.62 -10.46
N LEU A 27 -8.77 5.12 -9.23
CA LEU A 27 -8.02 3.89 -8.96
C LEU A 27 -8.60 2.70 -9.74
N VAL A 28 -9.93 2.54 -9.71
CA VAL A 28 -10.59 1.46 -10.45
C VAL A 28 -10.42 1.60 -11.97
N ARG A 29 -10.43 2.82 -12.51
CA ARG A 29 -10.17 3.08 -13.95
C ARG A 29 -8.74 2.71 -14.33
N PHE A 30 -7.76 3.00 -13.47
CA PHE A 30 -6.40 2.55 -13.69
C PHE A 30 -6.31 1.02 -13.70
N LEU A 31 -6.83 0.36 -12.66
CA LEU A 31 -6.85 -1.11 -12.58
C LEU A 31 -7.54 -1.75 -13.79
N ASP A 32 -8.65 -1.16 -14.26
CA ASP A 32 -9.33 -1.61 -15.48
C ASP A 32 -8.46 -1.43 -16.74
N SER A 33 -7.70 -0.35 -16.84
CA SER A 33 -6.81 -0.08 -17.98
C SER A 33 -5.62 -1.04 -18.11
N ILE A 34 -5.26 -1.73 -17.03
CA ILE A 34 -4.15 -2.70 -16.98
C ILE A 34 -4.61 -4.16 -16.90
N LYS A 35 -5.91 -4.45 -16.77
CA LYS A 35 -6.41 -5.80 -16.45
C LYS A 35 -5.97 -6.91 -17.40
N ASP A 36 -5.90 -6.61 -18.70
CA ASP A 36 -5.49 -7.59 -19.72
C ASP A 36 -3.95 -7.66 -19.89
N LYS A 37 -3.23 -6.71 -19.28
CA LYS A 37 -1.77 -6.58 -19.35
C LYS A 37 -1.08 -7.09 -18.10
N ALA A 38 -1.77 -7.08 -16.96
CA ALA A 38 -1.21 -7.45 -15.67
C ALA A 38 -1.07 -8.97 -15.54
N GLU A 39 0.11 -9.40 -15.13
CA GLU A 39 0.37 -10.74 -14.60
C GLU A 39 0.05 -10.76 -13.11
N ALA A 40 0.62 -9.79 -12.39
CA ALA A 40 0.43 -9.61 -10.96
C ALA A 40 0.34 -8.13 -10.59
N ILE A 41 -0.38 -7.85 -9.51
CA ILE A 41 -0.56 -6.52 -8.92
C ILE A 41 -0.22 -6.59 -7.43
N TYR A 42 0.76 -5.80 -7.02
CA TYR A 42 1.22 -5.69 -5.64
C TYR A 42 0.70 -4.39 -5.01
N LEU A 43 -0.22 -4.54 -4.07
CA LEU A 43 -0.79 -3.45 -3.27
C LEU A 43 0.02 -3.32 -1.97
N LEU A 44 1.00 -2.42 -1.93
CA LEU A 44 1.98 -2.30 -0.83
C LEU A 44 1.43 -1.52 0.38
N GLY A 45 0.24 -1.86 0.86
CA GLY A 45 -0.37 -1.32 2.08
C GLY A 45 -1.07 0.02 1.96
N ASP A 46 -1.86 0.33 2.98
CA ASP A 46 -2.66 1.54 3.12
C ASP A 46 -3.62 1.77 1.94
N MET A 47 -4.25 0.69 1.45
CA MET A 47 -5.27 0.79 0.41
C MET A 47 -6.56 1.41 0.94
N PHE A 48 -6.85 1.19 2.23
CA PHE A 48 -7.97 1.81 2.93
C PHE A 48 -7.46 2.77 4.00
N ASP A 49 -8.16 3.88 4.24
CA ASP A 49 -7.78 4.84 5.30
C ASP A 49 -8.06 4.29 6.71
N PHE A 50 -8.91 3.27 6.81
CA PHE A 50 -9.05 2.41 7.98
C PHE A 50 -9.83 1.15 7.59
N TRP A 51 -9.25 -0.03 7.82
CA TRP A 51 -9.89 -1.31 7.53
C TRP A 51 -9.82 -2.25 8.72
N ASP A 52 -10.98 -2.72 9.16
CA ASP A 52 -11.15 -3.69 10.24
C ASP A 52 -12.28 -4.65 9.90
N GLU A 53 -11.93 -5.92 9.73
CA GLU A 53 -12.88 -6.99 9.47
C GLU A 53 -13.49 -7.50 10.77
N TYR A 54 -14.79 -7.74 10.76
CA TYR A 54 -15.48 -8.41 11.85
C TYR A 54 -16.03 -9.73 11.34
N LYS A 55 -16.25 -10.68 12.26
CA LYS A 55 -16.68 -12.04 11.93
C LYS A 55 -17.87 -12.11 10.94
N HIS A 56 -18.80 -11.16 11.01
CA HIS A 56 -19.99 -11.13 10.16
C HIS A 56 -20.24 -9.75 9.53
N VAL A 57 -19.31 -8.81 9.67
CA VAL A 57 -19.47 -7.43 9.20
C VAL A 57 -18.16 -6.97 8.58
N VAL A 58 -18.24 -6.41 7.38
CA VAL A 58 -17.11 -5.75 6.74
C VAL A 58 -17.38 -4.25 6.59
N PRO A 59 -16.35 -3.41 6.55
CA PRO A 59 -16.52 -1.98 6.38
C PRO A 59 -17.37 -1.63 5.15
N LYS A 60 -18.37 -0.77 5.35
CA LYS A 60 -19.24 -0.30 4.26
C LYS A 60 -18.46 0.60 3.30
N GLY A 61 -18.48 0.27 2.01
CA GLY A 61 -17.92 1.10 0.95
C GLY A 61 -17.11 0.27 -0.04
N PHE A 62 -16.32 0.96 -0.86
CA PHE A 62 -15.28 0.37 -1.70
C PHE A 62 -15.74 -0.70 -2.70
N THR A 63 -17.04 -0.82 -2.94
CA THR A 63 -17.62 -1.89 -3.76
C THR A 63 -17.05 -1.89 -5.17
N ARG A 64 -16.64 -0.73 -5.72
CA ARG A 64 -16.03 -0.69 -7.06
C ARG A 64 -14.60 -1.21 -7.00
N PHE A 65 -13.85 -0.81 -5.99
CA PHE A 65 -12.49 -1.29 -5.79
C PHE A 65 -12.48 -2.79 -5.50
N LEU A 66 -13.23 -3.26 -4.50
CA LEU A 66 -13.35 -4.67 -4.15
C LEU A 66 -13.86 -5.51 -5.32
N GLY A 67 -14.90 -5.03 -6.04
CA GLY A 67 -15.39 -5.71 -7.24
C GLY A 67 -14.36 -5.77 -8.36
N LYS A 68 -13.55 -4.72 -8.54
CA LYS A 68 -12.45 -4.72 -9.51
C LYS A 68 -11.32 -5.66 -9.11
N ILE A 69 -10.96 -5.74 -7.82
CA ILE A 69 -9.98 -6.71 -7.33
C ILE A 69 -10.48 -8.14 -7.56
N SER A 70 -11.75 -8.42 -7.24
CA SER A 70 -12.36 -9.74 -7.46
C SER A 70 -12.40 -10.10 -8.95
N GLU A 71 -12.75 -9.15 -9.83
CA GLU A 71 -12.69 -9.36 -11.29
C GLU A 71 -11.27 -9.72 -11.76
N LEU A 72 -10.25 -9.04 -11.24
CA LEU A 72 -8.85 -9.30 -11.60
C LEU A 72 -8.40 -10.70 -11.16
N THR A 73 -8.72 -11.10 -9.93
CA THR A 73 -8.36 -12.42 -9.41
C THR A 73 -9.14 -13.54 -10.11
N ASP A 74 -10.42 -13.33 -10.43
CA ASP A 74 -11.24 -14.25 -11.24
C ASP A 74 -10.70 -14.40 -12.68
N MET A 75 -10.09 -13.35 -13.23
CA MET A 75 -9.39 -13.38 -14.53
C MET A 75 -8.02 -14.08 -14.46
N GLY A 76 -7.56 -14.46 -13.27
CA GLY A 76 -6.26 -15.11 -13.06
C GLY A 76 -5.08 -14.13 -12.94
N VAL A 77 -5.33 -12.85 -12.67
CA VAL A 77 -4.28 -11.90 -12.28
C VAL A 77 -3.98 -12.09 -10.80
N GLU A 78 -2.72 -12.34 -10.44
CA GLU A 78 -2.35 -12.45 -9.03
C GLU A 78 -2.43 -11.09 -8.35
N VAL A 79 -3.19 -10.97 -7.27
CA VAL A 79 -3.26 -9.73 -6.48
C VAL A 79 -2.65 -9.97 -5.12
N HIS A 80 -1.48 -9.37 -4.88
CA HIS A 80 -0.79 -9.42 -3.59
C HIS A 80 -1.19 -8.19 -2.78
N PHE A 81 -1.73 -8.38 -1.58
CA PHE A 81 -2.10 -7.31 -0.67
C PHE A 81 -1.16 -7.29 0.51
N PHE A 82 -0.44 -6.21 0.75
CA PHE A 82 0.36 -6.02 1.96
C PHE A 82 -0.46 -5.24 2.97
N THR A 83 -0.43 -5.62 4.23
CA THR A 83 -0.98 -4.77 5.29
C THR A 83 -0.05 -3.59 5.52
N GLY A 84 -0.60 -2.38 5.49
CA GLY A 84 0.03 -1.17 5.99
C GLY A 84 -0.39 -0.85 7.43
N ASN A 85 -0.20 0.40 7.86
CA ASN A 85 -0.57 0.83 9.20
C ASN A 85 -2.04 1.26 9.34
N HIS A 86 -2.80 1.37 8.24
CA HIS A 86 -4.24 1.65 8.24
C HIS A 86 -5.14 0.43 8.02
N ASP A 87 -4.60 -0.64 7.45
CA ASP A 87 -5.32 -1.86 7.05
C ASP A 87 -4.69 -3.14 7.64
N VAL A 88 -4.24 -3.03 8.90
CA VAL A 88 -3.67 -4.13 9.69
C VAL A 88 -4.70 -5.24 9.98
N TRP A 89 -5.97 -4.88 10.15
CA TRP A 89 -7.01 -5.73 10.73
C TRP A 89 -7.79 -6.51 9.66
N THR A 90 -7.06 -7.36 8.96
CA THR A 90 -7.55 -8.29 7.94
C THR A 90 -7.57 -9.71 8.51
N TYR A 91 -8.71 -10.40 8.40
CA TYR A 91 -8.98 -11.69 9.05
C TYR A 91 -9.59 -12.73 8.10
N GLY A 92 -9.32 -12.62 6.80
CA GLY A 92 -9.70 -13.62 5.80
C GLY A 92 -10.67 -13.11 4.73
N TYR A 93 -11.38 -12.00 4.95
CA TYR A 93 -12.39 -11.56 3.95
C TYR A 93 -11.75 -11.20 2.62
N LEU A 94 -10.65 -10.43 2.62
CA LEU A 94 -9.97 -10.08 1.37
C LEU A 94 -9.40 -11.32 0.67
N GLU A 95 -8.85 -12.27 1.44
CA GLU A 95 -8.33 -13.52 0.89
C GLU A 95 -9.44 -14.41 0.30
N GLU A 96 -10.53 -14.63 1.05
CA GLU A 96 -11.60 -15.57 0.72
C GLU A 96 -12.58 -15.02 -0.31
N GLU A 97 -12.96 -13.75 -0.21
CA GLU A 97 -14.02 -13.15 -1.06
C GLU A 97 -13.44 -12.39 -2.26
N CYS A 98 -12.22 -11.83 -2.14
CA CYS A 98 -11.57 -11.10 -3.22
C CYS A 98 -10.41 -11.86 -3.86
N GLY A 99 -10.01 -13.03 -3.33
CA GLY A 99 -8.98 -13.89 -3.90
C GLY A 99 -7.55 -13.34 -3.79
N VAL A 100 -7.29 -12.39 -2.88
CA VAL A 100 -5.96 -11.77 -2.77
C VAL A 100 -4.99 -12.65 -1.97
N ILE A 101 -3.70 -12.54 -2.28
CA ILE A 101 -2.61 -13.12 -1.50
C ILE A 101 -2.17 -12.10 -0.47
N LEU A 102 -2.50 -12.33 0.80
CA LEU A 102 -2.25 -11.37 1.87
C LEU A 102 -0.86 -11.54 2.54
N HIS A 103 -0.11 -10.44 2.58
CA HIS A 103 1.22 -10.33 3.19
C HIS A 103 1.17 -9.41 4.40
N ARG A 104 1.57 -9.91 5.58
CA ARG A 104 1.60 -9.10 6.82
C ARG A 104 2.98 -8.51 7.13
N HIS A 105 3.98 -8.91 6.35
CA HIS A 105 5.38 -8.54 6.51
C HIS A 105 6.01 -8.31 5.14
N GLY A 106 7.14 -7.60 5.11
CA GLY A 106 7.92 -7.47 3.89
C GLY A 106 8.48 -8.81 3.44
N ILE A 107 8.57 -9.02 2.14
CA ILE A 107 9.04 -10.28 1.53
C ILE A 107 10.17 -9.98 0.54
N THR A 108 11.04 -10.97 0.35
CA THR A 108 11.96 -11.01 -0.80
C THR A 108 11.49 -12.10 -1.73
N ILE A 109 11.28 -11.74 -2.99
CA ILE A 109 10.66 -12.59 -4.00
C ILE A 109 11.38 -12.38 -5.34
N GLU A 110 11.53 -13.46 -6.08
CA GLU A 110 11.97 -13.43 -7.46
C GLU A 110 10.75 -13.23 -8.38
N ILE A 111 10.81 -12.21 -9.22
CA ILE A 111 9.80 -11.89 -10.24
C ILE A 111 10.54 -11.91 -11.59
N HIS A 112 10.29 -12.95 -12.39
CA HIS A 112 11.15 -13.32 -13.53
C HIS A 112 12.63 -13.41 -13.07
N ASP A 113 13.60 -12.92 -13.84
CA ASP A 113 15.03 -13.03 -13.49
C ASP A 113 15.52 -11.88 -12.57
N LYS A 114 14.63 -11.34 -11.73
CA LYS A 114 14.90 -10.18 -10.86
C LYS A 114 14.42 -10.40 -9.45
N VAL A 115 15.22 -10.02 -8.47
CA VAL A 115 14.89 -10.16 -7.04
C VAL A 115 14.38 -8.84 -6.48
N PHE A 116 13.17 -8.88 -5.92
CA PHE A 116 12.49 -7.74 -5.32
C PHE A 116 12.36 -7.91 -3.81
N TYR A 117 12.70 -6.87 -3.07
CA TYR A 117 12.25 -6.68 -1.69
C TYR A 117 11.03 -5.77 -1.67
N LEU A 118 9.91 -6.27 -1.17
CA LEU A 118 8.63 -5.57 -1.16
C LEU A 118 8.15 -5.40 0.28
N ALA A 119 7.79 -4.18 0.67
CA ALA A 119 7.20 -3.90 1.97
C ALA A 119 6.32 -2.65 1.92
N HIS A 120 5.39 -2.49 2.86
CA HIS A 120 4.69 -1.20 3.01
C HIS A 120 5.67 -0.09 3.43
N GLY A 121 6.50 -0.33 4.46
CA GLY A 121 7.57 0.57 4.88
C GLY A 121 7.40 1.13 6.29
N ASP A 122 6.21 1.01 6.89
CA ASP A 122 5.94 1.50 8.24
C ASP A 122 6.88 0.87 9.30
N GLY A 123 7.53 1.71 10.09
CA GLY A 123 8.41 1.28 11.18
C GLY A 123 9.76 0.69 10.76
N LEU A 124 10.05 0.60 9.45
CA LEU A 124 11.36 0.17 8.96
C LEU A 124 12.39 1.29 9.16
N GLY A 125 13.35 1.07 10.07
CA GLY A 125 14.39 2.04 10.39
C GLY A 125 13.95 3.20 11.28
N ASP A 126 12.63 3.45 11.42
CA ASP A 126 12.09 4.53 12.25
C ASP A 126 12.54 4.38 13.71
N PRO A 127 13.21 5.39 14.31
CA PRO A 127 13.64 5.35 15.70
C PRO A 127 12.52 5.67 16.70
N ASP A 128 11.39 6.26 16.30
CA ASP A 128 10.36 6.79 17.20
C ASP A 128 9.81 5.71 18.16
N PRO A 129 10.07 5.82 19.48
CA PRO A 129 9.61 4.84 20.45
C PRO A 129 8.09 4.84 20.61
N LEU A 130 7.41 5.98 20.45
CA LEU A 130 5.96 6.08 20.56
C LEU A 130 5.29 5.37 19.38
N PHE A 131 5.78 5.60 18.16
CA PHE A 131 5.31 4.88 16.98
C PHE A 131 5.49 3.37 17.14
N LYS A 132 6.65 2.90 17.62
CA LYS A 132 6.89 1.48 17.89
C LYS A 132 5.93 0.88 18.91
N ILE A 133 5.62 1.62 19.98
CA ILE A 133 4.66 1.17 20.99
C ILE A 133 3.25 1.05 20.37
N LEU A 134 2.82 2.07 19.63
CA LEU A 134 1.52 2.06 18.94
C LEU A 134 1.41 0.90 17.97
N ARG A 135 2.44 0.68 17.14
CA ARG A 135 2.52 -0.45 16.21
C ARG A 135 2.40 -1.79 16.96
N LYS A 136 3.12 -1.97 18.07
CA LYS A 136 3.00 -3.16 18.92
C LYS A 136 1.57 -3.37 19.44
N ILE A 137 0.87 -2.30 19.81
CA ILE A 137 -0.53 -2.37 20.27
C ILE A 137 -1.44 -2.79 19.11
N PHE A 138 -1.31 -2.20 17.93
CA PHE A 138 -2.16 -2.51 16.77
C PHE A 138 -2.01 -3.95 16.28
N HIS A 139 -0.79 -4.51 16.34
CA HIS A 139 -0.53 -5.91 16.00
C HIS A 139 -0.78 -6.90 17.16
N ASN A 140 -1.11 -6.43 18.37
CA ASN A 140 -1.36 -7.30 19.50
C ASN A 140 -2.74 -7.96 19.39
N ARG A 141 -2.78 -9.29 19.29
CA ARG A 141 -4.04 -10.07 19.15
C ARG A 141 -5.06 -9.81 20.26
N ALA A 142 -4.64 -9.54 21.50
CA ALA A 142 -5.57 -9.22 22.58
C ALA A 142 -6.19 -7.84 22.37
N CYS A 143 -5.40 -6.84 21.99
CA CYS A 143 -5.90 -5.51 21.64
C CYS A 143 -6.86 -5.55 20.44
N GLN A 144 -6.52 -6.31 19.39
CA GLN A 144 -7.40 -6.54 18.23
C GLN A 144 -8.73 -7.19 18.64
N ARG A 145 -8.68 -8.25 19.47
CA ARG A 145 -9.90 -8.89 20.00
C ARG A 145 -10.74 -7.93 20.84
N LEU A 146 -10.11 -7.08 21.66
CA LEU A 146 -10.81 -6.08 22.44
C LEU A 146 -11.51 -5.06 21.53
N LEU A 147 -10.83 -4.56 20.49
CA LEU A 147 -11.43 -3.68 19.49
C LEU A 147 -12.65 -4.35 18.83
N ASN A 148 -12.50 -5.60 18.40
CA ASN A 148 -13.54 -6.37 17.71
C ASN A 148 -14.69 -6.82 18.63
N PHE A 149 -14.51 -6.72 19.95
CA PHE A 149 -15.58 -6.97 20.91
C PHE A 149 -16.53 -5.76 21.05
N PHE A 150 -16.04 -4.56 20.76
CA PHE A 150 -16.92 -3.39 20.66
C PHE A 150 -17.75 -3.46 19.38
N HIS A 151 -18.96 -2.89 19.44
CA HIS A 151 -19.83 -2.85 18.26
C HIS A 151 -19.09 -2.17 17.08
N PRO A 152 -19.09 -2.75 15.86
CA PRO A 152 -18.30 -2.28 14.73
C PRO A 152 -18.42 -0.78 14.45
N TRP A 153 -19.62 -0.23 14.63
CA TRP A 153 -19.85 1.21 14.50
C TRP A 153 -18.88 2.05 15.32
N TRP A 154 -18.62 1.70 16.58
CA TRP A 154 -17.69 2.44 17.44
C TRP A 154 -16.23 2.27 16.99
N GLY A 155 -15.82 1.03 16.68
CA GLY A 155 -14.47 0.75 16.19
C GLY A 155 -14.15 1.55 14.92
N MET A 156 -15.06 1.52 13.95
CA MET A 156 -14.94 2.29 12.71
C MET A 156 -14.92 3.80 12.94
N GLN A 157 -15.75 4.35 13.83
CA GLN A 157 -15.71 5.79 14.16
C GLN A 157 -14.39 6.21 14.80
N LEU A 158 -13.86 5.39 15.70
CA LEU A 158 -12.56 5.65 16.34
C LEU A 158 -11.42 5.60 15.33
N GLY A 159 -11.37 4.54 14.51
CA GLY A 159 -10.34 4.34 13.49
C GLY A 159 -10.30 5.45 12.44
N LEU A 160 -11.45 5.72 11.79
CA LEU A 160 -11.55 6.78 10.78
C LEU A 160 -11.32 8.17 11.39
N GLY A 161 -11.78 8.40 12.62
CA GLY A 161 -11.53 9.65 13.34
C GLY A 161 -10.05 9.84 13.66
N TRP A 162 -9.34 8.77 14.03
CA TRP A 162 -7.89 8.78 14.23
C TRP A 162 -7.18 9.08 12.92
N ALA A 163 -7.44 8.30 11.86
CA ALA A 163 -6.79 8.46 10.56
C ALA A 163 -6.93 9.90 10.04
N LYS A 164 -8.15 10.47 10.11
CA LYS A 164 -8.39 11.89 9.80
C LYS A 164 -7.51 12.83 10.61
N LYS A 165 -7.51 12.70 11.94
CA LYS A 165 -6.70 13.56 12.81
C LYS A 165 -5.20 13.42 12.53
N SER A 166 -4.73 12.20 12.25
CA SER A 166 -3.33 11.94 11.89
C SER A 166 -2.94 12.72 10.64
N ARG A 167 -3.76 12.60 9.57
CA ARG A 167 -3.49 13.30 8.31
C ARG A 167 -3.53 14.82 8.46
N MET A 168 -4.50 15.35 9.20
CA MET A 168 -4.67 16.79 9.40
C MET A 168 -3.56 17.45 10.23
N LYS A 169 -2.69 16.68 10.90
CA LYS A 169 -1.50 17.23 11.58
C LYS A 169 -0.39 17.63 10.60
N ARG A 170 -0.45 17.17 9.35
CA ARG A 170 0.58 17.43 8.34
C ARG A 170 0.43 18.86 7.79
N PRO A 171 1.51 19.66 7.73
CA PRO A 171 1.50 20.96 7.08
C PRO A 171 1.04 20.81 5.62
N ASP A 172 0.06 21.62 5.20
CA ASP A 172 -0.55 21.59 3.85
C ASP A 172 -1.11 20.22 3.41
N GLY A 173 -1.32 19.29 4.36
CA GLY A 173 -1.80 17.93 4.09
C GLY A 173 -0.80 17.04 3.34
N LYS A 174 0.47 17.45 3.21
CA LYS A 174 1.50 16.72 2.46
C LYS A 174 2.61 16.20 3.36
N GLU A 175 3.27 15.14 2.90
CA GLU A 175 4.49 14.65 3.54
C GLU A 175 5.67 15.57 3.24
N LEU A 176 6.64 15.58 4.15
CA LEU A 176 7.90 16.26 3.89
C LEU A 176 8.56 15.64 2.65
N PRO A 177 9.08 16.46 1.71
CA PRO A 177 9.76 15.94 0.53
C PRO A 177 11.02 15.16 0.94
N PHE A 178 11.57 14.39 0.01
CA PHE A 178 12.84 13.70 0.23
C PHE A 178 13.97 14.70 0.57
N LEU A 179 14.54 14.59 1.78
CA LEU A 179 15.56 15.51 2.31
C LEU A 179 17.00 14.95 2.18
N GLY A 180 17.18 13.90 1.40
CA GLY A 180 18.44 13.17 1.25
C GLY A 180 18.48 11.86 2.04
N GLU A 181 19.43 11.00 1.66
CA GLU A 181 19.51 9.61 2.13
C GLU A 181 19.71 9.49 3.65
N ASP A 182 20.50 10.38 4.26
CA ASP A 182 20.76 10.39 5.70
C ASP A 182 19.55 10.82 6.55
N LYS A 183 18.52 11.37 5.91
CA LYS A 183 17.28 11.82 6.57
C LYS A 183 16.07 10.98 6.20
N GLU A 184 16.26 9.89 5.45
CA GLU A 184 15.18 8.99 5.06
C GLU A 184 15.41 7.59 5.66
N TYR A 185 14.54 7.19 6.58
CA TYR A 185 14.70 5.95 7.33
C TYR A 185 14.61 4.72 6.45
N LEU A 186 13.77 4.74 5.40
CA LEU A 186 13.69 3.64 4.44
C LEU A 186 14.98 3.45 3.66
N VAL A 187 15.69 4.54 3.33
CA VAL A 187 16.98 4.46 2.64
C VAL A 187 18.03 3.84 3.56
N GLN A 188 18.10 4.29 4.82
CA GLN A 188 19.02 3.74 5.81
C GLN A 188 18.74 2.26 6.11
N TYR A 189 17.46 1.90 6.23
CA TYR A 189 17.03 0.51 6.38
C TYR A 189 17.47 -0.34 5.19
N THR A 190 17.21 0.14 3.97
CA THR A 190 17.56 -0.55 2.72
C THR A 190 19.06 -0.79 2.63
N LYS A 191 19.89 0.23 2.85
CA LYS A 191 21.35 0.09 2.87
C LYS A 191 21.85 -0.92 3.89
N LYS A 192 21.16 -1.06 5.03
CA LYS A 192 21.47 -2.10 6.03
C LYS A 192 21.06 -3.48 5.52
N TYR A 193 19.88 -3.60 4.92
CA TYR A 193 19.34 -4.86 4.39
C TYR A 193 20.20 -5.42 3.25
N MET A 194 20.68 -4.55 2.35
CA MET A 194 21.57 -4.88 1.23
C MET A 194 22.87 -5.57 1.67
N ARG A 195 23.36 -5.29 2.89
CA ARG A 195 24.61 -5.89 3.38
C ARG A 195 24.51 -7.41 3.50
N THR A 196 23.31 -7.93 3.74
CA THR A 196 23.04 -9.36 3.89
C THR A 196 22.25 -9.97 2.74
N HIS A 197 21.69 -9.16 1.83
CA HIS A 197 20.91 -9.58 0.67
C HIS A 197 21.44 -8.87 -0.58
N LYS A 198 22.60 -9.33 -1.06
CA LYS A 198 23.37 -8.67 -2.14
C LYS A 198 22.81 -8.91 -3.53
N ASP A 199 21.90 -9.86 -3.64
CA ASP A 199 21.24 -10.36 -4.85
C ASP A 199 19.93 -9.61 -5.17
N VAL A 200 19.44 -8.78 -4.25
CA VAL A 200 18.22 -7.99 -4.46
C VAL A 200 18.49 -6.85 -5.44
N ASP A 201 17.77 -6.85 -6.56
CA ASP A 201 17.84 -5.81 -7.60
C ASP A 201 16.98 -4.60 -7.24
N TYR A 202 15.80 -4.82 -6.67
CA TYR A 202 14.80 -3.77 -6.47
C TYR A 202 14.22 -3.77 -5.06
N TYR A 203 14.11 -2.58 -4.47
CA TYR A 203 13.46 -2.37 -3.18
C TYR A 203 12.24 -1.48 -3.40
N VAL A 204 11.03 -1.93 -3.07
CA VAL A 204 9.80 -1.18 -3.34
C VAL A 204 9.01 -0.97 -2.06
N TYR A 205 8.69 0.29 -1.78
CA TYR A 205 8.02 0.74 -0.57
C TYR A 205 6.84 1.66 -0.87
N GLY A 206 5.85 1.69 0.03
CA GLY A 206 4.84 2.75 0.12
C GLY A 206 5.11 3.67 1.30
N HIS A 207 4.06 3.97 2.08
CA HIS A 207 4.04 4.58 3.43
C HIS A 207 4.48 6.05 3.52
N ARG A 208 5.54 6.45 2.80
CA ARG A 208 6.10 7.82 2.88
C ARG A 208 5.39 8.80 1.97
N HIS A 209 4.49 8.34 1.08
CA HIS A 209 3.78 9.19 0.12
C HIS A 209 4.71 10.12 -0.68
N ILE A 210 5.87 9.63 -1.12
CA ILE A 210 6.80 10.40 -1.96
C ILE A 210 7.18 9.55 -3.16
N LYS A 211 6.96 10.06 -4.37
CA LYS A 211 7.51 9.47 -5.58
C LYS A 211 9.04 9.59 -5.56
N LEU A 212 9.72 8.47 -5.31
CA LEU A 212 11.19 8.41 -5.29
C LEU A 212 11.67 7.21 -6.08
N ASP A 213 12.64 7.45 -6.95
CA ASP A 213 13.45 6.44 -7.64
C ASP A 213 14.91 6.76 -7.35
N LEU A 214 15.51 5.94 -6.48
CA LEU A 214 16.85 6.15 -5.95
C LEU A 214 17.77 5.02 -6.42
N PRO A 215 18.79 5.30 -7.25
CA PRO A 215 19.83 4.32 -7.52
C PRO A 215 20.63 4.05 -6.24
N LEU A 216 20.91 2.78 -5.98
CA LEU A 216 21.71 2.33 -4.85
C LEU A 216 23.06 1.79 -5.33
N ASP A 217 23.97 1.54 -4.38
CA ASP A 217 25.26 0.93 -4.69
C ASP A 217 25.08 -0.44 -5.35
N GLY A 218 25.78 -0.67 -6.47
CA GLY A 218 25.78 -1.95 -7.18
C GLY A 218 24.46 -2.26 -7.89
N LYS A 219 24.14 -1.57 -8.99
CA LYS A 219 23.00 -1.78 -9.91
C LYS A 219 21.57 -1.83 -9.31
N ALA A 220 21.42 -1.94 -8.00
CA ALA A 220 20.14 -2.00 -7.33
C ALA A 220 19.44 -0.63 -7.34
N ARG A 221 18.11 -0.64 -7.28
CA ARG A 221 17.28 0.57 -7.20
C ARG A 221 16.28 0.46 -6.07
N MET A 222 16.03 1.58 -5.42
CA MET A 222 15.00 1.71 -4.40
C MET A 222 13.90 2.66 -4.89
N PHE A 223 12.67 2.20 -4.78
CA PHE A 223 11.47 2.95 -5.10
C PHE A 223 10.67 3.21 -3.84
N ILE A 224 10.21 4.44 -3.70
CA ILE A 224 9.09 4.78 -2.82
C ILE A 224 7.95 5.24 -3.72
N LEU A 225 6.80 4.60 -3.54
CA LEU A 225 5.59 4.91 -4.28
C LEU A 225 4.96 6.18 -3.68
N GLY A 226 4.50 7.06 -4.58
CA GLY A 226 3.57 8.12 -4.22
C GLY A 226 2.15 7.58 -4.04
N ASP A 227 1.28 8.41 -3.48
CA ASP A 227 -0.08 8.01 -3.11
C ASP A 227 -1.10 8.10 -4.25
N TRP A 228 -2.25 7.47 -4.04
CA TRP A 228 -3.42 7.60 -4.91
C TRP A 228 -4.40 8.68 -4.42
N ILE A 229 -3.88 9.73 -3.78
CA ILE A 229 -4.64 10.89 -3.31
C ILE A 229 -4.40 12.08 -4.25
N TRP A 230 -3.14 12.35 -4.59
CA TRP A 230 -2.76 13.49 -5.45
C TRP A 230 -1.61 13.21 -6.42
N GLN A 231 -0.74 12.22 -6.16
CA GLN A 231 0.36 11.89 -7.09
C GLN A 231 -0.06 10.86 -8.15
N PHE A 232 -0.91 9.90 -7.75
CA PHE A 232 -1.43 8.80 -8.58
C PHE A 232 -0.34 7.95 -9.21
N THR A 233 0.69 7.62 -8.44
CA THR A 233 1.85 6.90 -8.98
C THR A 233 1.69 5.39 -8.90
N TYR A 234 2.40 4.69 -9.79
CA TYR A 234 2.57 3.25 -9.74
C TYR A 234 3.93 2.88 -10.32
N LEU A 235 4.49 1.76 -9.87
CA LEU A 235 5.65 1.14 -10.49
C LEU A 235 5.16 0.06 -11.46
N VAL A 236 5.79 -0.06 -12.62
CA VAL A 236 5.57 -1.16 -13.55
C VAL A 236 6.89 -1.83 -13.88
N PHE A 237 6.90 -3.16 -13.86
CA PHE A 237 7.98 -4.00 -14.35
C PHE A 237 7.49 -4.76 -15.59
N ASP A 238 8.17 -4.60 -16.72
CA ASP A 238 7.78 -5.20 -18.01
C ASP A 238 8.46 -6.56 -18.30
N GLY A 239 9.20 -7.09 -17.32
CA GLY A 239 10.03 -8.29 -17.43
C GLY A 239 11.52 -7.99 -17.54
N GLU A 240 11.91 -6.76 -17.91
CA GLU A 240 13.32 -6.37 -18.05
C GLU A 240 13.62 -5.05 -17.30
N HIS A 241 12.72 -4.08 -17.40
CA HIS A 241 12.89 -2.72 -16.90
C HIS A 241 11.76 -2.31 -15.95
N THR A 242 12.12 -1.47 -14.99
CA THR A 242 11.19 -0.89 -14.00
C THR A 242 10.99 0.61 -14.26
N PHE A 243 9.74 1.05 -14.31
CA PHE A 243 9.33 2.45 -14.55
C PHE A 243 8.39 2.94 -13.46
N LEU A 244 8.73 4.08 -12.84
CA LEU A 244 7.89 4.74 -11.83
C LEU A 244 7.08 5.87 -12.48
N GLU A 245 5.81 5.58 -12.76
CA GLU A 245 4.94 6.36 -13.63
C GLU A 245 3.84 7.08 -12.87
N ASP A 246 3.27 8.11 -13.49
CA ASP A 246 2.10 8.83 -12.98
C ASP A 246 0.87 8.47 -13.82
N TYR A 247 -0.23 8.11 -13.17
CA TYR A 247 -1.49 7.87 -13.84
C TYR A 247 -2.15 9.20 -14.22
N VAL A 248 -2.11 9.51 -15.52
CA VAL A 248 -2.85 10.63 -16.09
C VAL A 248 -4.20 10.11 -16.58
N GLU A 249 -5.27 10.56 -15.93
CA GLU A 249 -6.63 10.23 -16.33
C GLU A 249 -6.93 10.88 -17.70
N GLY A 250 -7.04 10.06 -18.75
CA GLY A 250 -7.44 10.54 -20.07
C GLY A 250 -8.87 11.10 -20.06
N GLU A 251 -9.22 11.90 -21.08
CA GLU A 251 -10.60 12.35 -21.27
C GLU A 251 -11.54 11.14 -21.28
N SER A 252 -12.58 11.18 -20.44
CA SER A 252 -13.57 10.10 -20.41
C SER A 252 -14.26 10.05 -21.77
N LYS A 253 -14.02 9.01 -22.56
CA LYS A 253 -14.89 8.69 -23.69
C LYS A 253 -16.24 8.29 -23.09
N LEU A 254 -17.20 9.20 -23.19
CA LEU A 254 -18.62 8.97 -22.88
C LEU A 254 -19.19 7.90 -23.80
#